data_AF-A0AAD7K226-F1
#
_entry.id   AF-A0AAD7K226-F1
#
_cell.length_a   1.000
_cell.length_b   1.000
_cell.length_c   1.000
_cell.angle_alpha   90.00
_cell.angle_beta   90.00
_cell.angle_gamma   90.00
#
_symmetry.space_group_name_H-M   'P 1'
#
loop_
_entity.id
_entity.type
_entity.pdbx_description
1 polymer ?
#
loop_
_entity_poly.entity_id
_entity_poly.type
_entity_poly.pdbx_seq_one_letter_code
_entity_poly.pdbx_strand_id
1 'polypeptide(L)'
;KRKPATCTRCKKVMYPGGPENHKKGYCSDGFKQKAVNGDTLAPWPQPEGIFAVGSQFHPLSFLAAVRELYEKTVIEEDGSNLGLEEDTFSRML
;
A
#
# COMPACT_ATOMS: atom_id res chain seq x y z
N LYS A 1 -18.80 25.91 -0.53
CA LYS A 1 -18.64 24.53 0.02
C LYS A 1 -17.17 24.14 -0.02
N ARG A 2 -16.59 23.59 1.07
CA ARG A 2 -15.20 23.06 1.05
C ARG A 2 -15.19 21.66 0.41
N LYS A 3 -14.17 21.35 -0.40
CA LYS A 3 -13.98 20.00 -0.96
C LYS A 3 -13.66 19.02 0.19
N PRO A 4 -14.27 17.81 0.22
CA PRO A 4 -13.89 16.78 1.17
C PRO A 4 -12.42 16.40 0.96
N ALA A 5 -11.70 16.12 2.04
CA ALA A 5 -10.33 15.65 1.92
C ALA A 5 -10.36 14.19 1.47
N THR A 6 -9.73 13.89 0.34
CA THR A 6 -9.74 12.56 -0.26
C THR A 6 -8.34 11.96 -0.24
N CYS A 7 -8.25 10.67 0.04
CA CYS A 7 -7.02 9.90 -0.03
C CYS A 7 -6.45 9.86 -1.44
N THR A 8 -5.18 10.20 -1.60
CA THR A 8 -4.52 10.10 -2.90
C THR A 8 -4.30 8.65 -3.33
N ARG A 9 -4.25 7.71 -2.39
CA ARG A 9 -4.02 6.27 -2.61
C ARG A 9 -5.33 5.53 -2.92
N CYS A 10 -6.22 5.34 -1.94
CA CYS A 10 -7.47 4.60 -2.16
C CYS A 10 -8.63 5.45 -2.71
N LYS A 11 -8.43 6.75 -2.96
CA LYS A 11 -9.46 7.69 -3.44
C LYS A 11 -10.72 7.81 -2.54
N LYS A 12 -10.69 7.23 -1.33
CA LYS A 12 -11.77 7.36 -0.34
C LYS A 12 -11.69 8.67 0.43
N VAL A 13 -12.83 9.11 0.98
CA VAL A 13 -12.91 10.31 1.81
C VAL A 13 -12.21 10.06 3.15
N MET A 14 -11.33 10.97 3.54
CA MET A 14 -10.73 11.01 4.87
C MET A 14 -11.74 11.61 5.86
N TYR A 15 -11.60 11.29 7.15
CA TYR A 15 -12.39 11.78 8.30
C TYR A 15 -13.50 10.82 8.78
N PRO A 16 -13.73 10.74 10.10
CA PRO A 16 -14.81 9.94 10.67
C PRO A 16 -16.18 10.44 10.18
N GLY A 17 -17.05 9.50 9.79
CA GLY A 17 -18.38 9.79 9.25
C GLY A 17 -19.01 8.64 8.46
N GLY A 18 -18.22 7.63 8.08
CA GLY A 18 -18.71 6.40 7.47
C GLY A 18 -17.70 5.25 7.64
N PRO A 19 -18.13 3.98 7.58
CA PRO A 19 -17.27 2.81 7.75
C PRO A 19 -16.17 2.70 6.69
N GLU A 20 -16.38 3.33 5.53
CA GLU A 20 -15.44 3.40 4.41
C GLU A 20 -14.32 4.43 4.59
N ASN A 21 -14.48 5.37 5.53
CA ASN A 21 -13.57 6.49 5.68
C ASN A 21 -12.42 6.13 6.61
N HIS A 22 -11.21 6.60 6.28
CA HIS A 22 -10.04 6.37 7.11
C HIS A 22 -9.50 7.66 7.74
N LYS A 23 -8.60 7.48 8.72
CA LYS A 23 -7.96 8.56 9.47
C LYS A 23 -7.12 9.46 8.55
N LYS A 24 -7.09 10.76 8.84
CA LYS A 24 -6.21 11.71 8.15
C LYS A 24 -4.73 11.32 8.33
N GLY A 25 -3.99 11.34 7.23
CA GLY A 25 -2.54 11.05 7.23
C GLY A 25 -2.19 9.57 7.08
N TYR A 26 -3.18 8.68 7.05
CA TYR A 26 -3.04 7.25 6.77
C TYR A 26 -4.01 6.87 5.64
N CYS A 27 -3.71 5.86 4.84
CA CYS A 27 -4.65 5.27 3.87
C CYS A 27 -5.53 4.18 4.54
N SER A 28 -6.45 3.56 3.81
CA SER A 28 -7.29 2.44 4.28
C SER A 28 -6.49 1.18 4.60
N ASP A 29 -5.47 0.87 3.81
CA ASP A 29 -4.40 -0.10 4.13
C ASP A 29 -3.48 0.38 5.27
N GLY A 30 -3.67 1.63 5.71
CA GLY A 30 -2.93 2.24 6.79
C GLY A 30 -1.52 2.71 6.42
N PHE A 31 -1.19 2.80 5.15
CA PHE A 31 0.03 3.47 4.73
C PHE A 31 0.04 4.94 5.16
N LYS A 32 1.13 5.39 5.79
CA LYS A 32 1.32 6.78 6.23
C LYS A 32 1.57 7.68 5.02
N GLN A 33 0.69 8.65 4.78
CA GLN A 33 0.74 9.52 3.60
C GLN A 33 1.70 10.71 3.73
N LYS A 34 2.20 10.97 4.93
CA LYS A 34 3.15 12.05 5.19
C LYS A 34 4.27 11.57 6.10
N ALA A 35 5.51 11.76 5.65
CA ALA A 35 6.67 11.65 6.52
C ALA A 35 6.51 12.62 7.70
N VAL A 36 6.82 12.14 8.90
CA VAL A 36 6.93 12.99 10.09
C VAL A 36 8.35 12.79 10.60
N ASN A 37 9.06 13.86 10.93
CA ASN A 37 10.41 13.81 11.52
C ASN A 37 11.49 13.08 10.70
N GLY A 38 11.48 13.22 9.37
CA GLY A 38 12.55 12.67 8.52
C GLY A 38 12.40 11.18 8.21
N ASP A 39 11.28 10.54 8.58
CA ASP A 39 10.94 9.20 8.09
C ASP A 39 10.95 9.17 6.56
N THR A 40 11.77 8.31 5.97
CA THR A 40 11.66 7.99 4.55
C THR A 40 10.39 7.16 4.35
N LEU A 41 9.38 7.72 3.69
CA LEU A 41 8.23 6.94 3.27
C LEU A 41 8.71 5.94 2.20
N ALA A 42 8.40 4.66 2.39
CA ALA A 42 8.64 3.67 1.35
C ALA A 42 7.97 4.13 0.04
N PRO A 43 8.64 4.02 -1.11
CA PRO A 43 8.01 4.33 -2.39
C PRO A 43 6.80 3.40 -2.58
N TRP A 44 5.70 4.03 -3.05
CA TRP A 44 4.40 3.60 -3.61
C TRP A 44 4.00 2.10 -3.73
N PRO A 45 2.71 1.81 -3.98
CA PRO A 45 1.95 1.02 -3.02
C PRO A 45 2.50 -0.39 -2.77
N GLN A 46 2.71 -0.73 -1.50
CA GLN A 46 2.80 -2.12 -1.07
C GLN A 46 1.46 -2.85 -1.28
N PRO A 47 1.50 -4.15 -1.60
CA PRO A 47 0.32 -5.00 -1.76
C PRO A 47 -0.71 -4.85 -0.64
N GLU A 48 -1.99 -4.83 -1.01
CA GLU A 48 -3.09 -4.79 -0.05
C GLU A 48 -3.03 -5.99 0.93
N GLY A 49 -3.34 -5.75 2.20
CA GLY A 49 -3.42 -6.81 3.21
C GLY A 49 -2.09 -7.20 3.86
N ILE A 50 -0.95 -6.64 3.42
CA ILE A 50 0.34 -6.78 4.13
C ILE A 50 0.33 -5.98 5.44
N PHE A 51 -0.27 -4.79 5.42
CA PHE A 51 -0.53 -4.00 6.61
C PHE A 51 -2.03 -3.79 6.79
N ALA A 52 -2.53 -4.04 8.00
CA ALA A 52 -3.85 -3.59 8.42
C ALA A 52 -3.71 -2.45 9.42
N VAL A 53 -4.58 -1.45 9.27
CA VAL A 53 -4.64 -0.26 10.17
C VAL A 53 -3.27 0.44 10.31
N GLY A 54 -2.33 0.19 9.39
CA GLY A 54 -1.06 0.90 9.25
C GLY A 54 0.01 0.55 10.26
N SER A 55 -0.30 -0.38 11.17
CA SER A 55 0.57 -0.75 12.28
C SER A 55 0.62 -2.26 12.51
N GLN A 56 -0.31 -3.01 11.93
CA GLN A 56 -0.34 -4.47 12.04
C GLN A 56 0.21 -5.07 10.76
N PHE A 57 1.40 -5.66 10.85
CA PHE A 57 1.99 -6.41 9.76
C PHE A 57 1.40 -7.82 9.73
N HIS A 58 1.04 -8.31 8.55
CA HIS A 58 0.51 -9.65 8.30
C HIS A 58 1.56 -10.49 7.56
N PRO A 59 2.36 -11.32 8.26
CA PRO A 59 3.47 -12.06 7.67
C PRO A 59 3.03 -13.03 6.56
N LEU A 60 1.86 -13.64 6.71
CA LEU A 60 1.35 -14.59 5.71
C LEU A 60 0.99 -13.89 4.39
N SER A 61 0.35 -12.72 4.46
CA SER A 61 0.05 -11.90 3.28
C SER A 61 1.33 -11.43 2.59
N PHE A 62 2.34 -11.04 3.37
CA PHE A 62 3.66 -10.67 2.84
C PHE A 62 4.32 -11.84 2.10
N LEU A 63 4.39 -13.02 2.72
CA LEU A 63 5.02 -14.20 2.11
C LEU A 63 4.27 -14.64 0.85
N ALA A 64 2.93 -14.52 0.82
CA ALA A 64 2.15 -14.79 -0.37
C ALA A 64 2.50 -13.83 -1.51
N ALA A 65 2.62 -12.52 -1.23
CA ALA A 65 3.02 -11.52 -2.22
C ALA A 65 4.44 -11.74 -2.74
N VAL A 66 5.39 -12.12 -1.88
CA VAL A 66 6.77 -12.47 -2.29
C VAL A 66 6.76 -13.68 -3.22
N ARG A 67 5.98 -14.71 -2.88
CA ARG A 67 5.86 -15.91 -3.69
C ARG A 67 5.29 -15.59 -5.07
N GLU A 68 4.20 -14.83 -5.13
CA GLU A 68 3.57 -14.46 -6.40
C GLU A 68 4.52 -13.66 -7.30
N LEU A 69 5.26 -12.70 -6.71
CA LEU A 69 6.27 -11.93 -7.44
C LEU A 69 7.38 -12.84 -7.99
N TYR A 70 7.85 -13.81 -7.20
CA TYR A 70 8.86 -14.78 -7.64
C TYR A 70 8.34 -15.65 -8.79
N GLU A 71 7.11 -16.16 -8.68
CA GLU A 71 6.47 -16.97 -9.72
C GLU A 71 6.40 -16.18 -11.04
N LYS A 72 5.92 -14.94 -11.01
CA LYS A 72 5.83 -14.06 -12.19
C LYS A 72 7.18 -13.68 -12.81
N THR A 73 8.17 -13.36 -11.98
CA THR A 73 9.44 -12.80 -12.47
C THR A 73 10.47 -13.86 -12.85
N VAL A 74 10.50 -14.98 -12.13
CA VAL A 74 11.53 -16.01 -12.28
C VAL A 74 11.02 -17.24 -13.00
N ILE A 75 9.76 -17.64 -12.78
CA ILE A 75 9.21 -18.86 -13.40
C ILE A 75 8.56 -18.54 -14.75
N GLU A 76 7.75 -17.49 -14.81
CA GLU A 76 7.02 -17.11 -16.03
C GLU A 76 7.87 -16.26 -17.00
N GLU A 77 9.03 -15.77 -16.56
CA GLU A 77 9.95 -14.88 -17.30
C GLU A 77 9.27 -13.60 -17.86
N ASP A 78 8.08 -13.22 -17.37
CA ASP A 78 7.34 -12.02 -17.78
C ASP A 78 7.57 -10.83 -16.84
N GLY A 79 8.78 -10.72 -16.28
CA GLY A 79 9.15 -9.65 -15.36
C GLY A 79 9.05 -8.24 -15.96
N SER A 80 8.93 -8.12 -17.29
CA SER A 80 8.65 -6.86 -17.99
C SER A 80 7.21 -6.37 -17.89
N ASN A 81 6.27 -7.20 -17.45
CA ASN A 81 4.84 -6.90 -17.39
C ASN A 81 4.30 -6.87 -15.95
N LEU A 82 5.15 -6.47 -15.00
CA LEU A 82 4.72 -6.24 -13.63
C LEU A 82 3.83 -4.99 -13.56
N GLY A 83 2.73 -5.09 -12.81
CA GLY A 83 1.93 -3.94 -12.43
C GLY A 83 2.74 -2.97 -11.55
N LEU A 84 2.30 -1.71 -11.47
CA LEU A 84 2.98 -0.67 -10.67
C LEU A 84 3.16 -1.08 -9.19
N GLU A 85 2.20 -1.80 -8.63
CA GLU A 85 2.24 -2.31 -7.25
C GLU A 85 3.31 -3.40 -7.07
N GLU A 86 3.43 -4.31 -8.03
CA GLU A 86 4.41 -5.39 -8.03
C GLU A 86 5.84 -4.88 -8.28
N ASP A 87 6.03 -3.97 -9.25
CA ASP A 87 7.32 -3.29 -9.49
C ASP A 87 7.76 -2.54 -8.23
N THR A 88 6.86 -1.81 -7.57
CA THR A 88 7.26 -1.09 -6.36
C THR A 88 7.53 -2.03 -5.18
N PHE A 89 6.73 -3.09 -5.03
CA PHE A 89 6.97 -4.12 -4.01
C PHE A 89 8.33 -4.81 -4.20
N SER A 90 8.70 -5.14 -5.44
CA SER A 90 9.98 -5.79 -5.76
C SER A 90 11.19 -4.97 -5.31
N ARG A 91 11.12 -3.63 -5.38
CA ARG A 91 12.21 -2.72 -4.97
C ARG A 91 12.41 -2.62 -3.46
N MET A 92 11.54 -3.23 -2.67
CA MET A 92 11.66 -3.28 -1.22
C MET A 92 12.25 -4.60 -0.69
N LEU A 93 12.33 -5.63 -1.53
CA LEU A 93 12.96 -6.92 -1.22
C LEU A 93 14.47 -6.84 -1.47
#